data_AF-A0A7W0YZ11-F1
#
_entry.id   AF-A0A7W0YZ11-F1
#
_cell.length_a   1.000
_cell.length_b   1.000
_cell.length_c   1.000
_cell.angle_alpha   90.00
_cell.angle_beta   90.00
_cell.angle_gamma   90.00
#
_symmetry.space_group_name_H-M   'P 1'
#
loop_
_entity.id
_entity.type
_entity.pdbx_description
1 polymer ?
#
loop_
_entity_poly.entity_id
_entity_poly.type
_entity_poly.pdbx_seq_one_letter_code
_entity_poly.pdbx_strand_id
1 'polypeptide(L)'
;MFGRKSRGQVIGEELSEGFSHVRAAANEATKAAADALAPRVEAARGAVSPRVEAARDALTPRVEATRGAIVKGFDSAREQAEDRLSAAREQADSKRADIAEQSRRKAKRTAKLIQKNAQKNAKQAKKIKKAAVGARKDAKAAVADAKAQAKAAAKGARPEARNKRRRWPWLLAIAGVIGAVVAKKRAKTDDDLWGAPSDSPVRGYTEDPQPSSVPTMDNDVDDKANDPQADLPATEDPYPNTVADVDGTIAEKTDDYKAVAPMNDGPLHGKLADSAHETGTSVGDSPSAQEETWSEIIDATQDNDDAGNTVEAAKHAAAEDKPATKRSKNS
;
A
#
# COMPACT_ATOMS: atom_id res chain seq x y z
N MET A 1 82.68 44.97 31.78
CA MET A 1 82.32 43.82 32.64
C MET A 1 82.38 42.56 31.79
N PHE A 2 83.31 41.66 32.07
CA PHE A 2 83.45 40.39 31.34
C PHE A 2 82.80 39.27 32.17
N GLY A 3 81.59 38.86 31.79
CA GLY A 3 80.95 37.68 32.38
C GLY A 3 81.70 36.42 31.91
N ARG A 4 82.29 35.67 32.84
CA ARG A 4 82.94 34.39 32.51
C ARG A 4 81.84 33.36 32.18
N LYS A 5 81.83 32.83 30.96
CA LYS A 5 80.96 31.72 30.55
C LYS A 5 81.10 30.56 31.55
N SER A 6 79.98 30.00 32.02
CA SER A 6 80.03 28.87 32.96
C SER A 6 80.53 27.62 32.24
N ARG A 7 81.21 26.71 32.94
CA ARG A 7 81.72 25.46 32.33
C ARG A 7 80.61 24.65 31.63
N GLY A 8 79.38 24.70 32.15
CA GLY A 8 78.23 24.05 31.52
C GLY A 8 77.82 24.68 30.18
N GLN A 9 77.99 25.98 29.99
CA GLN A 9 77.77 26.64 28.70
C GLN A 9 78.83 26.25 27.67
N VAL A 10 80.09 26.11 28.08
CA VAL A 10 81.17 25.66 27.18
C VAL A 10 80.93 24.21 26.73
N ILE A 11 80.57 23.31 27.66
CA ILE A 11 80.25 21.91 27.33
C ILE A 11 79.01 21.81 26.44
N GLY A 12 77.99 22.64 26.68
CA GLY A 12 76.80 22.71 25.83
C GLY A 12 77.10 23.20 24.41
N GLU A 13 77.99 24.20 24.28
CA GLU A 13 78.44 24.76 23.00
C GLU A 13 79.20 23.69 22.19
N GLU A 14 80.19 23.01 22.79
CA GLU A 14 80.96 21.95 22.12
C GLU A 14 80.12 20.72 21.74
N LEU A 15 79.17 20.32 22.59
CA LEU A 15 78.24 19.22 22.24
C LEU A 15 77.32 19.61 21.08
N SER A 16 76.81 20.84 21.08
CA SER A 16 75.94 21.34 20.01
C SER A 16 76.68 21.39 18.66
N GLU A 17 77.97 21.72 18.70
CA GLU A 17 78.85 21.70 17.53
C GLU A 17 79.13 20.26 17.07
N GLY A 18 79.46 19.35 17.99
CA GLY A 18 79.63 17.93 17.69
C GLY A 18 78.41 17.28 17.05
N PHE A 19 77.20 17.54 17.57
CA PHE A 19 75.96 17.04 16.97
C PHE A 19 75.69 17.63 15.58
N SER A 20 76.09 18.88 15.35
CA SER A 20 75.96 19.52 14.04
C SER A 20 76.86 18.84 13.01
N HIS A 21 78.09 18.49 13.38
CA HIS A 21 78.99 17.73 12.52
C HIS A 21 78.50 16.30 12.23
N VAL A 22 77.98 15.60 13.24
CA VAL A 22 77.41 14.25 13.03
C VAL A 22 76.20 14.30 12.10
N ARG A 23 75.31 15.30 12.24
CA ARG A 23 74.18 15.46 11.31
C ARG A 23 74.63 15.81 9.90
N ALA A 24 75.63 16.68 9.75
CA ALA A 24 76.20 17.02 8.45
C ALA A 24 76.80 15.78 7.77
N ALA A 25 77.60 15.00 8.50
CA ALA A 25 78.19 13.76 8.01
C ALA A 25 77.13 12.69 7.67
N ALA A 26 76.09 12.57 8.50
CA ALA A 26 74.99 11.65 8.22
C ALA A 26 74.22 12.04 6.95
N ASN A 27 73.95 13.33 6.72
CA ASN A 27 73.30 13.82 5.51
C ASN A 27 74.16 13.63 4.26
N GLU A 28 75.47 13.79 4.38
CA GLU A 28 76.39 13.53 3.27
C GLU A 28 76.46 12.03 2.95
N ALA A 29 76.48 11.17 3.98
CA ALA A 29 76.45 9.72 3.80
C ALA A 29 75.14 9.22 3.18
N THR A 30 73.98 9.77 3.56
CA THR A 30 72.69 9.41 2.94
C THR A 30 72.60 9.89 1.50
N LYS A 31 73.13 11.08 1.18
CA LYS A 31 73.21 11.57 -0.19
C LYS A 31 74.12 10.69 -1.04
N ALA A 32 75.31 10.34 -0.55
CA ALA A 32 76.22 9.44 -1.24
C ALA A 32 75.60 8.04 -1.45
N ALA A 33 74.85 7.53 -0.47
CA ALA A 33 74.11 6.27 -0.61
C ALA A 33 72.98 6.38 -1.65
N ALA A 34 72.26 7.50 -1.68
CA ALA A 34 71.22 7.75 -2.68
C ALA A 34 71.81 7.83 -4.09
N ASP A 35 72.93 8.55 -4.26
CA ASP A 35 73.63 8.67 -5.54
C ASP A 35 74.18 7.30 -6.00
N ALA A 36 74.64 6.46 -5.07
CA ALA A 36 75.08 5.10 -5.38
C ALA A 36 73.93 4.14 -5.75
N LEU A 37 72.72 4.36 -5.21
CA LEU A 37 71.54 3.53 -5.48
C LEU A 37 70.73 4.02 -6.69
N ALA A 38 70.78 5.31 -7.03
CA ALA A 38 70.06 5.92 -8.14
C ALA A 38 70.14 5.11 -9.46
N PRO A 39 71.34 4.74 -9.98
CA PRO A 39 71.43 4.00 -11.24
C PRO A 39 70.83 2.58 -11.14
N ARG A 40 70.87 1.95 -9.95
CA ARG A 40 70.27 0.62 -9.74
C ARG A 40 68.76 0.69 -9.73
N VAL A 41 68.18 1.74 -9.14
CA VAL A 41 66.73 1.98 -9.13
C VAL A 41 66.23 2.31 -10.53
N GLU A 42 66.96 3.15 -11.29
CA GLU A 42 66.62 3.43 -12.69
C GLU A 42 66.68 2.19 -13.56
N ALA A 43 67.74 1.37 -13.44
CA ALA A 43 67.84 0.10 -14.15
C ALA A 43 66.72 -0.88 -13.77
N ALA A 44 66.38 -0.96 -12.48
CA ALA A 44 65.27 -1.80 -12.02
C ALA A 44 63.91 -1.33 -12.57
N ARG A 45 63.66 -0.02 -12.59
CA ARG A 45 62.44 0.54 -13.20
C ARG A 45 62.38 0.26 -14.70
N GLY A 46 63.50 0.45 -15.42
CA GLY A 46 63.61 0.12 -16.83
C GLY A 46 63.34 -1.36 -17.12
N ALA A 47 63.80 -2.26 -16.24
CA ALA A 47 63.55 -3.70 -16.37
C ALA A 47 62.10 -4.12 -16.06
N VAL A 48 61.40 -3.38 -15.20
CA VAL A 48 60.02 -3.68 -14.81
C VAL A 48 58.99 -3.06 -15.76
N SER A 49 59.27 -1.91 -16.38
CA SER A 49 58.32 -1.20 -17.24
C SER A 49 57.70 -2.09 -18.36
N PRO A 50 58.50 -2.83 -19.16
CA PRO A 50 57.94 -3.67 -20.22
C PRO A 50 57.05 -4.80 -19.70
N ARG A 51 57.33 -5.31 -18.49
CA ARG A 51 56.51 -6.36 -17.87
C ARG A 51 55.16 -5.82 -17.41
N VAL A 52 55.13 -4.59 -16.92
CA VAL A 52 53.88 -3.91 -16.52
C VAL A 52 53.04 -3.58 -17.73
N GLU A 53 53.65 -3.09 -18.82
CA GLU A 53 52.95 -2.84 -20.09
C GLU A 53 52.38 -4.13 -20.67
N ALA A 54 53.18 -5.20 -20.79
CA ALA A 54 52.70 -6.49 -21.26
C ALA A 54 51.57 -7.07 -20.39
N ALA A 55 51.64 -6.88 -19.06
CA ALA A 55 50.58 -7.31 -18.16
C ALA A 55 49.27 -6.52 -18.38
N ARG A 56 49.36 -5.21 -18.65
CA ARG A 56 48.19 -4.37 -18.97
C ARG A 56 47.58 -4.77 -20.31
N ASP A 57 48.40 -5.00 -21.32
CA ASP A 57 47.93 -5.43 -22.64
C ASP A 57 47.25 -6.80 -22.57
N ALA A 58 47.77 -7.72 -21.74
CA ALA A 58 47.15 -9.02 -21.51
C ALA A 58 45.84 -8.95 -20.70
N LEU A 59 45.68 -7.96 -19.81
CA LEU A 59 44.48 -7.79 -18.99
C LEU A 59 43.34 -7.06 -19.73
N THR A 60 43.67 -6.15 -20.64
CA THR A 60 42.69 -5.35 -21.40
C THR A 60 41.59 -6.20 -22.05
N PRO A 61 41.88 -7.25 -22.86
CA PRO A 61 40.83 -8.05 -23.49
C PRO A 61 39.99 -8.84 -22.48
N ARG A 62 40.53 -9.19 -21.30
CA ARG A 62 39.78 -9.88 -20.23
C ARG A 62 38.78 -8.95 -19.55
N VAL A 63 39.17 -7.69 -19.33
CA VAL A 63 38.29 -6.66 -18.77
C VAL A 63 37.17 -6.34 -19.77
N GLU A 64 37.49 -6.18 -21.05
CA GLU A 64 36.49 -5.96 -22.10
C GLU A 64 35.52 -7.14 -22.23
N ALA A 65 36.02 -8.38 -22.22
CA ALA A 65 35.18 -9.58 -22.25
C ALA A 65 34.26 -9.66 -21.03
N THR A 66 34.78 -9.40 -19.83
CA THR A 66 33.99 -9.37 -18.58
C THR A 66 32.91 -8.30 -18.66
N ARG A 67 33.26 -7.10 -19.12
CA ARG A 67 32.29 -6.00 -19.30
C ARG A 67 31.19 -6.39 -20.29
N GLY A 68 31.55 -6.99 -21.42
CA GLY A 68 30.59 -7.47 -22.41
C GLY A 68 29.65 -8.54 -21.87
N ALA A 69 30.17 -9.47 -21.06
CA ALA A 69 29.35 -10.49 -20.39
C ALA A 69 28.37 -9.88 -19.39
N ILE A 70 28.81 -8.88 -18.60
CA ILE A 70 27.96 -8.17 -17.64
C ILE A 70 26.83 -7.43 -18.37
N VAL A 71 27.14 -6.71 -19.45
CA VAL A 71 26.13 -5.98 -20.24
C VAL A 71 25.08 -6.96 -20.79
N LYS A 72 25.51 -8.07 -21.42
CA LYS A 72 24.58 -9.10 -21.91
C LYS A 72 23.72 -9.71 -20.80
N GLY A 73 24.31 -9.94 -19.63
CA GLY A 73 23.58 -10.44 -18.45
C GLY A 73 22.53 -9.44 -17.98
N PHE A 74 22.84 -8.15 -17.98
CA PHE A 74 21.90 -7.10 -17.63
C PHE A 74 20.75 -6.98 -18.63
N ASP A 75 21.04 -7.03 -19.93
CA ASP A 75 20.01 -6.98 -20.98
C ASP A 75 19.05 -8.18 -20.87
N SER A 76 19.59 -9.38 -20.63
CA SER A 76 18.79 -10.59 -20.42
C SER A 76 17.93 -10.50 -19.15
N ALA A 77 18.48 -9.97 -18.06
CA ALA A 77 17.75 -9.77 -16.81
C ALA A 77 16.63 -8.73 -16.96
N ARG A 78 16.86 -7.69 -17.78
CA ARG A 78 15.87 -6.66 -18.09
C ARG A 78 14.71 -7.23 -18.91
N GLU A 79 14.97 -8.01 -19.95
CA GLU A 79 13.93 -8.66 -20.75
C GLU A 79 13.06 -9.58 -19.87
N GLN A 80 13.69 -10.41 -19.02
CA GLN A 80 12.96 -11.24 -18.05
C GLN A 80 12.13 -10.42 -17.05
N ALA A 81 12.62 -9.24 -16.65
CA ALA A 81 11.87 -8.35 -15.76
C ALA A 81 10.67 -7.72 -16.46
N GLU A 82 10.80 -7.34 -17.73
CA GLU A 82 9.71 -6.81 -18.56
C GLU A 82 8.61 -7.86 -18.78
N ASP A 83 8.98 -9.11 -19.07
CA ASP A 83 8.04 -10.24 -19.19
C ASP A 83 7.30 -10.55 -17.88
N ARG A 84 8.02 -10.51 -16.75
CA ARG A 84 7.37 -10.69 -15.44
C ARG A 84 6.44 -9.54 -15.10
N LEU A 85 6.80 -8.31 -15.48
CA LEU A 85 5.98 -7.13 -15.24
C LEU A 85 4.71 -7.15 -16.09
N SER A 86 4.77 -7.59 -17.35
CA SER A 86 3.60 -7.75 -18.22
C SER A 86 2.65 -8.82 -17.66
N ALA A 87 3.17 -10.00 -17.31
CA ALA A 87 2.38 -11.07 -16.69
C ALA A 87 1.76 -10.63 -15.35
N ALA A 88 2.49 -9.89 -14.52
CA ALA A 88 1.97 -9.36 -13.26
C ALA A 88 0.83 -8.34 -13.47
N ARG A 89 0.92 -7.51 -14.52
CA ARG A 89 -0.15 -6.57 -14.90
C ARG A 89 -1.42 -7.29 -15.35
N GLU A 90 -1.30 -8.31 -16.20
CA GLU A 90 -2.44 -9.13 -16.63
C GLU A 90 -3.12 -9.84 -15.45
N GLN A 91 -2.32 -10.35 -14.49
CA GLN A 91 -2.85 -10.92 -13.25
C GLN A 91 -3.54 -9.87 -12.37
N ALA A 92 -3.03 -8.65 -12.32
CA ALA A 92 -3.67 -7.57 -11.56
C ALA A 92 -5.02 -7.16 -12.19
N ASP A 93 -5.09 -7.09 -13.52
CA ASP A 93 -6.31 -6.71 -14.23
C ASP A 93 -7.39 -7.79 -14.17
N SER A 94 -7.02 -9.08 -14.26
CA SER A 94 -7.97 -10.18 -14.03
C SER A 94 -8.54 -10.17 -12.61
N LYS A 95 -7.69 -9.99 -11.58
CA LYS A 95 -8.14 -9.86 -10.19
C LYS A 95 -9.06 -8.65 -9.98
N ARG A 96 -8.77 -7.52 -10.64
CA ARG A 96 -9.65 -6.33 -10.60
C ARG A 96 -11.01 -6.62 -11.23
N ALA A 97 -11.05 -7.34 -12.35
CA ALA A 97 -12.30 -7.74 -12.98
C ALA A 97 -13.13 -8.66 -12.07
N ASP A 98 -12.50 -9.64 -11.41
CA ASP A 98 -13.16 -10.55 -10.47
C ASP A 98 -13.74 -9.80 -9.26
N ILE A 99 -12.98 -8.88 -8.66
CA ILE A 99 -13.43 -8.04 -7.55
C ILE A 99 -14.60 -7.16 -7.98
N ALA A 100 -14.55 -6.60 -9.20
CA ALA A 100 -15.63 -5.81 -9.76
C ALA A 100 -16.91 -6.65 -9.98
N GLU A 101 -16.78 -7.90 -10.43
CA GLU A 101 -17.94 -8.79 -10.57
C GLU A 101 -18.52 -9.18 -9.21
N GLN A 102 -17.67 -9.53 -8.24
CA GLN A 102 -18.08 -9.85 -6.88
C GLN A 102 -18.83 -8.68 -6.21
N SER A 103 -18.33 -7.46 -6.36
CA SER A 103 -18.99 -6.26 -5.83
C SER A 103 -20.34 -6.01 -6.50
N ARG A 104 -20.45 -6.19 -7.83
CA ARG A 104 -21.73 -6.12 -8.55
C ARG A 104 -22.73 -7.17 -8.08
N ARG A 105 -22.30 -8.41 -7.84
CA ARG A 105 -23.16 -9.49 -7.31
C ARG A 105 -23.67 -9.14 -5.91
N LYS A 106 -22.81 -8.62 -5.03
CA LYS A 106 -23.19 -8.15 -3.69
C LYS A 106 -24.17 -6.96 -3.76
N ALA A 107 -23.88 -5.96 -4.58
CA ALA A 107 -24.75 -4.79 -4.79
C ALA A 107 -26.14 -5.17 -5.33
N LYS A 108 -26.22 -6.14 -6.25
CA LYS A 108 -27.52 -6.65 -6.75
C LYS A 108 -28.32 -7.36 -5.64
N ARG A 109 -27.66 -8.10 -4.75
CA ARG A 109 -28.32 -8.78 -3.61
C ARG A 109 -28.85 -7.75 -2.59
N THR A 110 -28.04 -6.75 -2.24
CA THR A 110 -28.46 -5.69 -1.33
C THR A 110 -29.60 -4.84 -1.91
N ALA A 111 -29.52 -4.46 -3.19
CA ALA A 111 -30.59 -3.75 -3.89
C ALA A 111 -31.92 -4.52 -3.88
N LYS A 112 -31.88 -5.84 -4.11
CA LYS A 112 -33.08 -6.71 -4.03
C LYS A 112 -33.68 -6.75 -2.61
N LEU A 113 -32.85 -6.80 -1.57
CA LEU A 113 -33.31 -6.79 -0.18
C LEU A 113 -33.95 -5.45 0.20
N ILE A 114 -33.31 -4.34 -0.18
CA ILE A 114 -33.84 -2.99 0.02
C ILE A 114 -35.19 -2.84 -0.70
N GLN A 115 -35.29 -3.31 -1.95
CA GLN A 115 -36.55 -3.27 -2.70
C GLN A 115 -37.66 -4.09 -2.03
N LYS A 116 -37.36 -5.31 -1.55
CA LYS A 116 -38.33 -6.15 -0.83
C LYS A 116 -38.80 -5.49 0.47
N ASN A 117 -37.87 -4.88 1.22
CA ASN A 117 -38.21 -4.17 2.45
C ASN A 117 -39.04 -2.91 2.16
N ALA A 118 -38.69 -2.13 1.13
CA ALA A 118 -39.49 -0.98 0.69
C ALA A 118 -40.92 -1.39 0.28
N GLN A 119 -41.08 -2.53 -0.41
CA GLN A 119 -42.41 -3.06 -0.75
C GLN A 119 -43.22 -3.47 0.48
N LYS A 120 -42.59 -4.12 1.47
CA LYS A 120 -43.25 -4.48 2.74
C LYS A 120 -43.70 -3.23 3.50
N ASN A 121 -42.81 -2.24 3.62
CA ASN A 121 -43.10 -0.98 4.29
C ASN A 121 -44.20 -0.20 3.57
N ALA A 122 -44.21 -0.18 2.23
CA ALA A 122 -45.28 0.44 1.45
C ALA A 122 -46.65 -0.24 1.68
N LYS A 123 -46.68 -1.58 1.82
CA LYS A 123 -47.90 -2.32 2.17
C LYS A 123 -48.37 -1.99 3.59
N GLN A 124 -47.47 -1.91 4.55
CA GLN A 124 -47.79 -1.52 5.93
C GLN A 124 -48.30 -0.06 5.99
N ALA A 125 -47.65 0.87 5.29
CA ALA A 125 -48.10 2.25 5.19
C ALA A 125 -49.52 2.37 4.60
N LYS A 126 -49.85 1.57 3.58
CA LYS A 126 -51.22 1.49 3.03
C LYS A 126 -52.24 0.99 4.07
N LYS A 127 -51.89 -0.01 4.90
CA LYS A 127 -52.74 -0.50 6.00
C LYS A 127 -52.94 0.58 7.07
N ILE A 128 -51.86 1.23 7.49
CA ILE A 128 -51.90 2.33 8.47
C ILE A 128 -52.76 3.49 7.95
N LYS A 129 -52.62 3.87 6.67
CA LYS A 129 -53.47 4.91 6.05
C LYS A 129 -54.95 4.53 6.08
N LYS A 130 -55.30 3.28 5.75
CA LYS A 130 -56.70 2.81 5.83
C LYS A 130 -57.23 2.84 7.26
N ALA A 131 -56.46 2.36 8.23
CA ALA A 131 -56.83 2.40 9.65
C ALA A 131 -56.99 3.84 10.16
N ALA A 132 -56.09 4.76 9.78
CA ALA A 132 -56.17 6.16 10.14
C ALA A 132 -57.39 6.87 9.53
N VAL A 133 -57.79 6.51 8.30
CA VAL A 133 -59.03 7.03 7.70
C VAL A 133 -60.26 6.50 8.43
N GLY A 134 -60.28 5.24 8.87
CA GLY A 134 -61.34 4.68 9.72
C GLY A 134 -61.45 5.42 11.05
N ALA A 135 -60.34 5.49 11.79
CA ALA A 135 -60.29 6.19 13.08
C ALA A 135 -60.70 7.67 12.97
N ARG A 136 -60.38 8.35 11.85
CA ARG A 136 -60.85 9.73 11.60
C ARG A 136 -62.37 9.82 11.40
N LYS A 137 -63.02 8.82 10.79
CA LYS A 137 -64.47 8.77 10.66
C LYS A 137 -65.13 8.52 12.01
N ASP A 138 -64.60 7.56 12.78
CA ASP A 138 -65.11 7.24 14.11
C ASP A 138 -64.96 8.41 15.08
N ALA A 139 -63.81 9.10 15.04
CA ALA A 139 -63.60 10.31 15.82
C ALA A 139 -64.57 11.44 15.43
N LYS A 140 -64.89 11.60 14.13
CA LYS A 140 -65.91 12.57 13.69
C LYS A 140 -67.31 12.21 14.19
N ALA A 141 -67.67 10.93 14.21
CA ALA A 141 -68.94 10.47 14.77
C ALA A 141 -69.02 10.74 16.27
N ALA A 142 -67.98 10.36 17.03
CA ALA A 142 -67.92 10.61 18.47
C ALA A 142 -67.98 12.11 18.83
N VAL A 143 -67.35 12.98 18.03
CA VAL A 143 -67.46 14.44 18.20
C VAL A 143 -68.88 14.94 17.92
N ALA A 144 -69.57 14.38 16.92
CA ALA A 144 -70.97 14.72 16.64
C ALA A 144 -71.89 14.29 17.79
N ASP A 145 -71.69 13.07 18.32
CA ASP A 145 -72.45 12.54 19.46
C ASP A 145 -72.20 13.36 20.73
N ALA A 146 -70.94 13.68 21.04
CA ALA A 146 -70.58 14.55 22.16
C ALA A 146 -71.23 15.94 22.03
N LYS A 147 -71.27 16.50 20.81
CA LYS A 147 -71.94 17.77 20.53
C LYS A 147 -73.47 17.68 20.72
N ALA A 148 -74.09 16.56 20.35
CA ALA A 148 -75.51 16.32 20.57
C ALA A 148 -75.83 16.20 22.07
N GLN A 149 -75.03 15.43 22.82
CA GLN A 149 -75.14 15.30 24.27
C GLN A 149 -74.97 16.66 24.97
N ALA A 150 -73.98 17.45 24.57
CA ALA A 150 -73.77 18.79 25.12
C ALA A 150 -74.97 19.73 24.86
N LYS A 151 -75.57 19.67 23.66
CA LYS A 151 -76.79 20.45 23.35
C LYS A 151 -78.01 19.98 24.16
N ALA A 152 -78.17 18.68 24.38
CA ALA A 152 -79.26 18.13 25.20
C ALA A 152 -79.12 18.58 26.67
N ALA A 153 -77.91 18.49 27.22
CA ALA A 153 -77.60 18.97 28.57
C ALA A 153 -77.85 20.48 28.72
N ALA A 154 -77.51 21.29 27.71
CA ALA A 154 -77.75 22.73 27.73
C ALA A 154 -79.24 23.11 27.69
N LYS A 155 -80.11 22.31 27.05
CA LYS A 155 -81.58 22.53 27.06
C LYS A 155 -82.26 22.11 28.36
N GLY A 156 -81.69 21.16 29.10
CA GLY A 156 -82.18 20.72 30.41
C GLY A 156 -81.71 21.57 31.59
N ALA A 157 -80.69 22.41 31.39
CA ALA A 157 -80.19 23.32 32.42
C ALA A 157 -81.13 24.53 32.59
N ARG A 158 -82.11 24.39 33.48
CA ARG A 158 -82.93 25.50 33.98
C ARG A 158 -82.03 26.65 34.46
N PRO A 159 -82.28 27.91 34.07
CA PRO A 159 -81.52 29.07 34.50
C PRO A 159 -81.95 29.51 35.91
N GLU A 160 -81.73 28.68 36.93
CA GLU A 160 -81.92 29.09 38.32
C GLU A 160 -80.71 28.68 39.16
N ALA A 161 -79.69 29.54 39.12
CA ALA A 161 -78.87 29.96 40.26
C ALA A 161 -77.59 30.59 39.72
N ARG A 162 -77.63 31.91 39.54
CA ARG A 162 -76.42 32.75 39.48
C ARG A 162 -75.65 32.54 40.78
N ASN A 163 -74.61 31.69 40.78
CA ASN A 163 -73.62 31.74 41.84
C ASN A 163 -72.20 31.78 41.24
N LYS A 164 -71.50 32.88 41.53
CA LYS A 164 -70.16 33.24 41.04
C LYS A 164 -69.10 32.28 41.61
N ARG A 165 -69.08 31.01 41.18
CA ARG A 165 -68.05 30.06 41.60
C ARG A 165 -67.43 29.35 40.40
N ARG A 166 -66.28 29.93 40.01
CA ARG A 166 -65.07 29.29 39.47
C ARG A 166 -65.24 28.53 38.15
N ARG A 167 -64.92 29.24 37.04
CA ARG A 167 -64.78 28.74 35.65
C ARG A 167 -63.59 27.78 35.43
N TRP A 168 -62.98 27.26 36.50
CA TRP A 168 -61.81 26.38 36.45
C TRP A 168 -62.07 24.92 36.00
N PRO A 169 -63.25 24.31 36.22
CA PRO A 169 -63.44 22.89 35.88
C PRO A 169 -63.29 22.59 34.38
N TRP A 170 -63.72 23.53 33.52
CA TRP A 170 -63.60 23.33 32.07
C TRP A 170 -62.15 23.43 31.58
N LEU A 171 -61.36 24.31 32.19
CA LEU A 171 -59.94 24.45 31.86
C LEU A 171 -59.11 23.25 32.34
N LEU A 172 -59.42 22.70 33.52
CA LEU A 172 -58.75 21.50 34.02
C LEU A 172 -59.11 20.25 33.20
N ALA A 173 -60.35 20.15 32.71
CA ALA A 173 -60.74 19.07 31.81
C ALA A 173 -59.99 19.12 30.47
N ILE A 174 -59.83 20.31 29.87
CA ILE A 174 -59.04 20.48 28.64
C ILE A 174 -57.56 20.15 28.88
N ALA A 175 -56.99 20.64 29.98
CA ALA A 175 -55.60 20.38 30.33
C ALA A 175 -55.31 18.88 30.54
N GLY A 176 -56.24 18.16 31.18
CA GLY A 176 -56.13 16.71 31.37
C GLY A 176 -56.12 15.92 30.05
N VAL A 177 -56.96 16.30 29.08
CA VAL A 177 -56.99 15.64 27.77
C VAL A 177 -55.71 15.91 26.97
N ILE A 178 -55.17 17.15 27.02
CA ILE A 178 -53.90 17.49 26.36
C ILE A 178 -52.73 16.71 27.01
N GLY A 179 -52.69 16.65 28.34
CA GLY A 179 -51.67 15.89 29.08
C GLY A 179 -51.65 14.41 28.72
N ALA A 180 -52.82 13.77 28.62
CA ALA A 180 -52.93 12.35 28.26
C ALA A 180 -52.45 12.06 26.81
N VAL A 181 -52.69 12.96 25.86
CA VAL A 181 -52.22 12.81 24.48
C VAL A 181 -50.70 12.96 24.37
N VAL A 182 -50.09 13.90 25.11
CA VAL A 182 -48.64 14.08 25.15
C VAL A 182 -47.94 12.89 25.82
N ALA A 183 -48.47 12.40 26.93
CA ALA A 183 -47.91 11.23 27.63
C ALA A 183 -47.92 9.97 26.75
N LYS A 184 -49.02 9.72 26.01
CA LYS A 184 -49.11 8.57 25.08
C LYS A 184 -48.19 8.68 23.87
N LYS A 185 -47.81 9.89 23.47
CA LYS A 185 -46.84 10.12 22.38
C LYS A 185 -45.40 9.94 22.87
N ARG A 186 -45.08 10.35 24.11
CA ARG A 186 -43.76 10.11 24.73
C ARG A 186 -43.49 8.62 24.95
N ALA A 187 -44.45 7.87 25.52
CA ALA A 187 -44.30 6.44 25.80
C ALA A 187 -44.06 5.53 24.56
N LYS A 188 -44.18 6.05 23.33
CA LYS A 188 -43.87 5.32 22.08
C LYS A 188 -42.52 5.67 21.47
N THR A 189 -41.85 6.71 21.98
CA THR A 189 -40.56 7.18 21.44
C THR A 189 -39.39 6.61 22.23
N ASP A 190 -39.64 6.15 23.46
CA ASP A 190 -38.60 5.65 24.37
C ASP A 190 -38.12 4.22 24.03
N ASP A 191 -38.86 3.45 23.21
CA ASP A 191 -38.46 2.10 22.79
C ASP A 191 -37.36 2.09 21.71
N ASP A 192 -37.17 3.18 20.96
CA ASP A 192 -36.20 3.27 19.85
C ASP A 192 -34.94 4.10 20.20
N LEU A 193 -34.90 4.77 21.35
CA LEU A 193 -33.78 5.66 21.73
C LEU A 193 -32.67 5.01 22.57
N TRP A 194 -32.86 3.76 23.02
CA TRP A 194 -31.87 3.04 23.84
C TRP A 194 -31.23 1.83 23.15
N GLY A 195 -31.33 1.74 21.82
CA GLY A 195 -30.45 0.89 21.01
C GLY A 195 -29.03 1.46 21.03
N ALA A 196 -28.26 1.11 22.06
CA ALA A 196 -26.86 1.46 22.21
C ALA A 196 -26.06 1.07 20.95
N PRO A 197 -25.25 1.98 20.36
CA PRO A 197 -24.22 1.57 19.44
C PRO A 197 -23.10 0.88 20.23
N SER A 198 -23.20 -0.43 20.42
CA SER A 198 -22.03 -1.26 20.72
C SER A 198 -21.18 -1.38 19.45
N ASP A 199 -19.87 -1.40 19.63
CA ASP A 199 -18.80 -1.47 18.62
C ASP A 199 -18.43 -0.16 17.92
N SER A 200 -17.74 0.69 18.68
CA SER A 200 -16.57 1.39 18.13
C SER A 200 -15.35 0.48 18.30
N PRO A 201 -14.72 0.00 17.22
CA PRO A 201 -13.50 -0.78 17.33
C PRO A 201 -12.35 0.14 17.78
N VAL A 202 -11.80 -0.21 18.94
CA VAL A 202 -10.39 -0.11 19.34
C VAL A 202 -9.53 0.82 18.47
N ARG A 203 -9.34 2.08 18.91
CA ARG A 203 -8.10 2.84 18.67
C ARG A 203 -7.23 2.56 19.89
N GLY A 204 -6.24 1.68 19.77
CA GLY A 204 -4.96 2.07 19.20
C GLY A 204 -4.03 2.30 20.38
N TYR A 205 -3.58 1.19 20.99
CA TYR A 205 -2.40 1.24 21.84
C TYR A 205 -1.27 1.78 20.97
N THR A 206 -0.80 2.96 21.31
CA THR A 206 0.53 3.45 20.95
C THR A 206 1.53 2.50 21.61
N GLU A 207 1.74 1.37 20.96
CA GLU A 207 2.92 0.54 21.16
C GLU A 207 4.11 1.36 20.67
N ASP A 208 4.80 1.90 21.66
CA ASP A 208 6.17 2.38 21.59
C ASP A 208 7.02 1.30 20.88
N PRO A 209 7.72 1.62 19.76
CA PRO A 209 8.57 0.63 19.11
C PRO A 209 9.77 0.32 20.00
N GLN A 210 9.66 -0.75 20.79
CA GLN A 210 10.83 -1.39 21.36
C GLN A 210 11.72 -1.93 20.23
N PRO A 211 13.05 -1.72 20.29
CA PRO A 211 13.97 -2.28 19.33
C PRO A 211 13.95 -3.81 19.47
N SER A 212 13.48 -4.50 18.43
CA SER A 212 13.45 -5.95 18.36
C SER A 212 14.87 -6.52 18.47
N SER A 213 15.11 -7.18 19.61
CA SER A 213 16.16 -8.17 19.78
C SER A 213 15.97 -9.32 18.78
N VAL A 214 17.07 -9.69 18.13
CA VAL A 214 17.40 -10.93 17.40
C VAL A 214 16.45 -12.12 17.60
N PRO A 215 16.06 -12.83 16.52
CA PRO A 215 15.25 -14.03 16.63
C PRO A 215 16.12 -15.22 17.06
N THR A 216 15.89 -15.73 18.26
CA THR A 216 16.24 -17.11 18.61
C THR A 216 15.12 -18.00 18.07
N MET A 217 15.46 -18.82 17.08
CA MET A 217 14.64 -19.97 16.70
C MET A 217 14.66 -20.94 17.88
N ASP A 218 13.51 -21.20 18.49
CA ASP A 218 13.31 -22.44 19.23
C ASP A 218 11.90 -22.96 18.97
N ASN A 219 11.92 -24.21 18.51
CA ASN A 219 10.78 -25.07 18.27
C ASN A 219 10.09 -25.37 19.60
N ASP A 220 8.76 -25.39 19.60
CA ASP A 220 8.02 -26.39 20.35
C ASP A 220 6.68 -26.64 19.66
N VAL A 221 6.69 -27.77 18.95
CA VAL A 221 5.53 -28.51 18.46
C VAL A 221 5.11 -29.42 19.60
N ASP A 222 3.87 -29.30 20.06
CA ASP A 222 3.09 -30.31 20.78
C ASP A 222 1.69 -29.72 20.99
N ASP A 223 0.55 -30.39 20.85
CA ASP A 223 0.24 -31.77 20.53
C ASP A 223 -1.30 -31.82 20.35
N LYS A 224 -1.80 -32.58 19.38
CA LYS A 224 -3.09 -33.31 19.42
C LYS A 224 -3.43 -33.96 18.08
N ALA A 225 -3.00 -35.22 17.99
CA ALA A 225 -3.82 -36.37 17.64
C ALA A 225 -4.61 -36.32 16.31
N ASN A 226 -4.04 -36.90 15.26
CA ASN A 226 -4.67 -38.05 14.59
C ASN A 226 -3.65 -38.76 13.67
N ASP A 227 -3.27 -39.96 14.07
CA ASP A 227 -2.64 -40.94 13.18
C ASP A 227 -3.77 -41.87 12.66
N PRO A 228 -3.76 -42.30 11.39
CA PRO A 228 -3.09 -43.58 11.14
C PRO A 228 -2.31 -43.61 9.82
N GLN A 229 -1.03 -43.96 9.95
CA GLN A 229 -0.40 -45.11 9.34
C GLN A 229 -0.54 -45.20 7.81
N ALA A 230 0.43 -44.60 7.11
CA ALA A 230 0.76 -44.94 5.73
C ALA A 230 2.28 -45.02 5.58
N ASP A 231 2.74 -46.19 5.18
CA ASP A 231 4.13 -46.60 4.99
C ASP A 231 4.94 -45.63 4.12
N LEU A 232 6.12 -45.22 4.62
CA LEU A 232 7.21 -44.71 3.79
C LEU A 232 8.50 -45.46 4.13
N PRO A 233 9.28 -45.86 3.11
CA PRO A 233 10.42 -46.74 3.26
C PRO A 233 11.60 -46.03 3.94
N ALA A 234 12.38 -46.82 4.68
CA ALA A 234 13.60 -46.42 5.35
C ALA A 234 14.55 -45.67 4.40
N THR A 235 14.85 -44.42 4.74
CA THR A 235 16.03 -43.72 4.26
C THR A 235 17.23 -44.32 5.00
N GLU A 236 17.82 -45.35 4.40
CA GLU A 236 19.17 -45.79 4.75
C GLU A 236 20.14 -44.67 4.35
N ASP A 237 20.78 -44.04 5.34
CA ASP A 237 21.97 -43.21 5.14
C ASP A 237 23.17 -44.12 4.86
N PRO A 238 23.83 -44.06 3.69
CA PRO A 238 25.10 -44.71 3.46
C PRO A 238 26.20 -43.65 3.50
N TYR A 239 26.76 -43.41 4.69
CA TYR A 239 28.10 -42.83 4.78
C TYR A 239 29.06 -43.82 5.43
N PRO A 240 29.75 -44.68 4.65
CA PRO A 240 31.06 -45.14 5.03
C PRO A 240 32.11 -44.19 4.46
N ASN A 241 32.67 -43.37 5.34
CA ASN A 241 33.98 -42.76 5.13
C ASN A 241 35.01 -43.89 5.05
N THR A 242 35.46 -44.23 3.85
CA THR A 242 36.72 -44.96 3.65
C THR A 242 37.52 -44.28 2.56
N VAL A 243 38.62 -43.66 3.01
CA VAL A 243 39.76 -43.26 2.21
C VAL A 243 40.49 -44.53 1.78
N ALA A 244 40.41 -44.90 0.50
CA ALA A 244 41.33 -45.86 -0.10
C ALA A 244 41.33 -45.73 -1.64
N ASP A 245 42.52 -45.45 -2.15
CA ASP A 245 43.10 -45.97 -3.40
C ASP A 245 42.54 -45.53 -4.76
N VAL A 246 43.33 -44.63 -5.34
CA VAL A 246 43.85 -44.65 -6.71
C VAL A 246 43.98 -46.08 -7.26
N ASP A 247 43.17 -46.44 -8.27
CA ASP A 247 43.69 -46.95 -9.54
C ASP A 247 42.60 -46.91 -10.64
N GLY A 248 43.03 -46.67 -11.86
CA GLY A 248 42.16 -46.39 -12.99
C GLY A 248 41.41 -47.61 -13.54
N THR A 249 40.32 -47.33 -14.27
CA THR A 249 40.04 -47.94 -15.58
C THR A 249 38.83 -47.26 -16.20
N ILE A 250 39.04 -46.70 -17.39
CA ILE A 250 38.01 -46.16 -18.27
C ILE A 250 37.41 -47.38 -18.99
N ALA A 251 36.14 -47.67 -18.72
CA ALA A 251 35.36 -48.64 -19.50
C ALA A 251 33.99 -48.04 -19.84
N GLU A 252 33.94 -47.53 -21.07
CA GLU A 252 32.91 -47.81 -22.08
C GLU A 252 31.42 -47.82 -21.69
N LYS A 253 30.74 -46.79 -22.19
CA LYS A 253 29.31 -46.73 -22.55
C LYS A 253 28.85 -47.98 -23.29
N THR A 254 27.66 -48.48 -22.96
CA THR A 254 26.37 -48.40 -23.70
C THR A 254 25.42 -49.35 -22.99
N ASP A 255 24.26 -48.91 -22.49
CA ASP A 255 22.92 -49.28 -22.95
C ASP A 255 22.00 -48.83 -21.78
N ASP A 256 20.98 -47.97 -21.92
CA ASP A 256 19.63 -48.34 -22.32
C ASP A 256 18.80 -47.04 -22.38
N TYR A 257 18.70 -46.39 -23.55
CA TYR A 257 17.65 -45.40 -23.78
C TYR A 257 16.43 -46.12 -24.34
N LYS A 258 15.50 -46.44 -23.44
CA LYS A 258 14.15 -46.90 -23.77
C LYS A 258 13.47 -45.87 -24.69
N ALA A 259 13.08 -46.36 -25.86
CA ALA A 259 12.32 -45.65 -26.87
C ALA A 259 11.06 -44.99 -26.29
N VAL A 260 11.02 -43.66 -26.31
CA VAL A 260 9.79 -42.88 -26.20
C VAL A 260 9.26 -42.67 -27.62
N ALA A 261 8.01 -43.08 -27.83
CA ALA A 261 7.34 -43.09 -29.12
C ALA A 261 7.32 -41.71 -29.81
N PRO A 262 7.37 -41.66 -31.16
CA PRO A 262 7.26 -40.41 -31.91
C PRO A 262 5.85 -39.83 -31.77
N MET A 263 5.76 -38.63 -31.22
CA MET A 263 4.55 -37.83 -31.26
C MET A 263 4.25 -37.42 -32.70
N ASN A 264 3.06 -37.84 -33.11
CA ASN A 264 2.34 -37.60 -34.35
C ASN A 264 2.42 -36.13 -34.83
N ASP A 265 3.06 -35.91 -35.98
CA ASP A 265 3.02 -34.66 -36.73
C ASP A 265 1.63 -34.50 -37.39
N GLY A 266 0.80 -33.62 -36.83
CA GLY A 266 -0.44 -33.17 -37.46
C GLY A 266 -0.18 -32.01 -38.41
N PRO A 267 -0.78 -31.99 -39.63
CA PRO A 267 -0.55 -30.93 -40.61
C PRO A 267 -1.45 -29.72 -40.31
N LEU A 268 -0.88 -28.63 -39.81
CA LEU A 268 -1.57 -27.35 -39.76
C LEU A 268 -1.31 -26.56 -41.05
N HIS A 269 -2.25 -26.71 -41.98
CA HIS A 269 -2.49 -25.76 -43.05
C HIS A 269 -3.00 -24.42 -42.50
N GLY A 270 -2.34 -23.33 -42.89
CA GLY A 270 -2.83 -21.94 -42.82
C GLY A 270 -1.69 -21.02 -43.27
N LYS A 271 -1.52 -20.68 -44.55
CA LYS A 271 -2.26 -19.70 -45.37
C LYS A 271 -2.56 -18.37 -44.65
N LEU A 272 -2.05 -17.30 -45.29
CA LEU A 272 -2.39 -15.87 -45.16
C LEU A 272 -1.67 -15.14 -44.01
N ALA A 273 -1.06 -13.97 -44.17
CA ALA A 273 -0.93 -13.09 -45.32
C ALA A 273 0.26 -12.15 -45.09
N ASP A 274 0.81 -11.66 -46.19
CA ASP A 274 1.66 -10.47 -46.28
C ASP A 274 1.06 -9.28 -45.52
N SER A 275 1.90 -8.57 -44.77
CA SER A 275 1.69 -7.15 -44.47
C SER A 275 3.03 -6.51 -44.18
N ALA A 276 3.65 -6.07 -45.27
CA ALA A 276 4.66 -5.03 -45.26
C ALA A 276 4.03 -3.73 -44.72
N HIS A 277 4.68 -3.09 -43.77
CA HIS A 277 4.78 -1.65 -43.74
C HIS A 277 6.05 -1.23 -43.01
N GLU A 278 7.06 -0.94 -43.82
CA GLU A 278 8.09 0.02 -43.51
C GLU A 278 7.44 1.40 -43.35
N THR A 279 7.75 2.10 -42.27
CA THR A 279 8.13 3.51 -42.31
C THR A 279 9.07 3.76 -41.14
N GLY A 280 10.36 3.93 -41.46
CA GLY A 280 11.32 4.48 -40.53
C GLY A 280 11.08 5.97 -40.30
N THR A 281 11.32 6.41 -39.07
CA THR A 281 11.76 7.76 -38.75
C THR A 281 12.95 7.63 -37.81
N SER A 282 14.12 7.67 -38.44
CA SER A 282 15.42 7.99 -37.87
C SER A 282 15.49 9.50 -37.56
N VAL A 283 16.51 9.87 -36.78
CA VAL A 283 16.92 11.21 -36.30
C VAL A 283 16.23 11.59 -34.98
N GLY A 284 16.86 11.55 -33.80
CA GLY A 284 18.26 11.79 -33.46
C GLY A 284 18.38 13.18 -32.85
N ASP A 285 18.37 13.29 -31.52
CA ASP A 285 19.11 14.32 -30.77
C ASP A 285 18.99 14.11 -29.25
N SER A 286 20.13 13.82 -28.64
CA SER A 286 20.51 14.07 -27.25
C SER A 286 21.99 14.41 -27.32
N PRO A 287 22.53 15.35 -26.52
CA PRO A 287 22.26 15.44 -25.09
C PRO A 287 22.29 16.90 -24.54
N SER A 288 22.36 17.02 -23.20
CA SER A 288 22.75 18.20 -22.40
C SER A 288 21.64 19.19 -21.98
N ALA A 289 20.93 18.84 -20.89
CA ALA A 289 20.49 19.77 -19.83
C ALA A 289 19.87 18.96 -18.68
N GLN A 290 20.69 18.20 -17.95
CA GLN A 290 20.31 17.64 -16.65
C GLN A 290 21.25 18.22 -15.60
N GLU A 291 20.96 19.42 -15.10
CA GLU A 291 21.47 19.87 -13.79
C GLU A 291 20.71 21.06 -13.16
N GLU A 292 19.56 21.50 -13.69
CA GLU A 292 18.81 22.63 -13.11
C GLU A 292 17.28 22.38 -13.02
N THR A 293 16.81 21.39 -12.26
CA THR A 293 15.36 21.29 -11.92
C THR A 293 15.04 20.70 -10.55
N TRP A 294 16.00 20.57 -9.62
CA TRP A 294 15.70 20.05 -8.28
C TRP A 294 15.43 21.14 -7.22
N SER A 295 15.59 22.42 -7.55
CA SER A 295 15.34 23.52 -6.60
C SER A 295 13.94 24.15 -6.70
N GLU A 296 13.13 23.81 -7.71
CA GLU A 296 11.83 24.45 -7.95
C GLU A 296 10.62 23.57 -7.56
N ILE A 297 10.85 22.35 -7.05
CA ILE A 297 9.77 21.41 -6.67
C ILE A 297 9.45 21.47 -5.15
N ILE A 298 10.24 22.18 -4.34
CA ILE A 298 9.99 22.28 -2.88
C ILE A 298 9.01 23.41 -2.52
N ASP A 299 8.78 24.40 -3.38
CA ASP A 299 7.84 25.51 -3.08
C ASP A 299 6.37 25.23 -3.47
N ALA A 300 6.05 24.09 -4.11
CA ALA A 300 4.68 23.79 -4.55
C ALA A 300 3.85 22.94 -3.56
N THR A 301 4.40 22.58 -2.40
CA THR A 301 3.70 21.71 -1.42
C THR A 301 3.06 22.44 -0.24
N GLN A 302 3.05 23.77 -0.22
CA GLN A 302 2.56 24.54 0.93
C GLN A 302 1.14 25.14 0.79
N ASP A 303 0.44 24.92 -0.34
CA ASP A 303 -0.90 25.49 -0.60
C ASP A 303 -2.06 24.46 -0.62
N ASN A 304 -1.85 23.23 -0.17
CA ASN A 304 -2.89 22.17 -0.23
C ASN A 304 -3.82 22.07 1.01
N ASP A 305 -3.74 23.00 1.97
CA ASP A 305 -4.59 22.98 3.16
C ASP A 305 -5.99 23.64 2.97
N ASP A 306 -6.29 24.23 1.80
CA ASP A 306 -7.59 24.88 1.52
C ASP A 306 -8.61 24.01 0.75
N ALA A 307 -8.33 22.72 0.52
CA ALA A 307 -9.28 21.81 -0.15
C ALA A 307 -10.47 21.37 0.75
N GLY A 308 -10.65 22.02 1.90
CA GLY A 308 -11.71 21.77 2.87
C GLY A 308 -13.02 22.53 2.65
N ASN A 309 -13.48 22.81 1.42
CA ASN A 309 -14.84 23.36 1.22
C ASN A 309 -15.45 23.24 -0.20
N THR A 310 -15.50 22.05 -0.81
CA THR A 310 -16.14 21.88 -2.14
C THR A 310 -17.45 21.08 -2.13
N VAL A 311 -17.96 20.67 -0.95
CA VAL A 311 -19.24 19.93 -0.86
C VAL A 311 -20.47 20.87 -0.97
N GLU A 312 -20.32 22.18 -0.77
CA GLU A 312 -21.41 23.15 -0.94
C GLU A 312 -21.57 23.64 -2.40
N ALA A 313 -20.51 23.65 -3.21
CA ALA A 313 -20.56 24.13 -4.60
C ALA A 313 -21.31 23.17 -5.55
N ALA A 314 -21.34 21.87 -5.25
CA ALA A 314 -22.06 20.88 -6.06
C ALA A 314 -23.59 20.93 -5.91
N LYS A 315 -24.13 21.69 -4.95
CA LYS A 315 -25.59 21.80 -4.74
C LYS A 315 -26.27 22.88 -5.60
N HIS A 316 -25.52 23.81 -6.18
CA HIS A 316 -26.08 24.90 -6.99
C HIS A 316 -26.04 24.67 -8.51
N ALA A 317 -25.33 23.65 -9.01
CA ALA A 317 -25.23 23.37 -10.45
C ALA A 317 -26.34 22.46 -11.02
N ALA A 318 -27.29 21.98 -10.20
CA ALA A 318 -28.33 21.02 -10.63
C ALA A 318 -29.70 21.65 -10.95
N ALA A 319 -29.79 22.99 -11.05
CA ALA A 319 -31.07 23.69 -11.19
C ALA A 319 -31.40 24.19 -12.62
N GLU A 320 -30.48 24.14 -13.58
CA GLU A 320 -30.70 24.72 -14.91
C GLU A 320 -30.40 23.72 -16.04
N ASP A 321 -31.23 22.70 -16.19
CA ASP A 321 -31.46 22.14 -17.52
C ASP A 321 -32.86 21.51 -17.61
N LYS A 322 -33.83 22.30 -18.11
CA LYS A 322 -35.17 21.81 -18.48
C LYS A 322 -35.22 21.70 -20.00
N PRO A 323 -35.29 20.50 -20.60
CA PRO A 323 -35.48 20.37 -22.02
C PRO A 323 -36.90 20.80 -22.41
N ALA A 324 -36.98 21.81 -23.29
CA ALA A 324 -38.19 22.28 -23.92
C ALA A 324 -38.82 21.15 -24.77
N THR A 325 -39.95 20.61 -24.31
CA THR A 325 -40.77 19.69 -25.09
C THR A 325 -41.55 20.47 -26.14
N LYS A 326 -41.02 20.50 -27.38
CA LYS A 326 -41.79 20.93 -28.55
C LYS A 326 -42.88 19.89 -28.84
N ARG A 327 -44.11 20.28 -28.52
CA ARG A 327 -45.36 19.62 -28.90
C ARG A 327 -45.59 19.86 -30.39
N SER A 328 -45.18 18.92 -31.24
CA SER A 328 -45.57 18.87 -32.65
C SER A 328 -47.07 18.54 -32.73
N LYS A 329 -47.83 19.47 -33.33
CA LYS A 329 -49.21 19.31 -33.78
C LYS A 329 -49.22 19.65 -35.27
N ASN A 330 -49.87 18.77 -36.04
CA ASN A 330 -50.37 18.96 -37.40
C ASN A 330 -49.36 18.90 -38.56
N SER A 331 -49.42 17.83 -39.35
CA SER A 331 -50.24 17.75 -40.58
C SER A 331 -50.46 16.30 -40.96
#